data_AF-A0A7X4ESD2-F1
#
_entry.id   AF-A0A7X4ESD2-F1
#
_cell.length_a   1.000
_cell.length_b   1.000
_cell.length_c   1.000
_cell.angle_alpha   90.00
_cell.angle_beta   90.00
_cell.angle_gamma   90.00
#
_symmetry.space_group_name_H-M   'P 1'
#
loop_
_entity.id
_entity.type
_entity.pdbx_description
1 polymer ?
#
loop_
_entity_poly.entity_id
_entity_poly.type
_entity_poly.pdbx_seq_one_letter_code
_entity_poly.pdbx_strand_id
1 'polypeptide(L)'
;MANSGVEEKILTVRYAVDFNIVGDNISDIAEFTVEKYEFKNDTALSPEHREKAMKAITDVLWQQVEQLKQQHRRVLARMFDAAETTLEEVVGE
;
A
#
# COMPACT_ATOMS: atom_id res chain seq x y z
N MET A 1 -1.68 28.05 -20.95
CA MET A 1 -1.08 27.78 -19.63
C MET A 1 -2.20 27.65 -18.61
N ALA A 2 -2.79 26.47 -18.52
CA ALA A 2 -3.79 26.12 -17.50
C ALA A 2 -3.80 24.59 -17.47
N ASN A 3 -3.11 23.98 -16.50
CA ASN A 3 -3.23 22.54 -16.21
C ASN A 3 -2.61 22.13 -14.87
N SER A 4 -1.77 22.97 -14.26
CA SER A 4 -1.12 22.64 -12.98
C SER A 4 -2.08 22.62 -11.77
N GLY A 5 -3.23 23.29 -11.85
CA GLY A 5 -4.17 23.37 -10.72
C GLY A 5 -5.17 22.21 -10.60
N VAL A 6 -5.34 21.42 -11.67
CA VAL A 6 -6.26 20.27 -11.67
C VAL A 6 -5.55 19.04 -11.08
N GLU A 7 -4.29 18.81 -11.45
CA GLU A 7 -3.46 17.74 -10.86
C GLU A 7 -3.36 17.87 -9.33
N GLU A 8 -3.21 19.09 -8.82
CA GLU A 8 -3.06 19.36 -7.38
C GLU A 8 -4.36 19.08 -6.58
N LYS A 9 -5.53 19.30 -7.19
CA LYS A 9 -6.84 19.05 -6.56
C LYS A 9 -7.24 17.57 -6.59
N ILE A 10 -6.88 16.82 -7.64
CA ILE A 10 -7.11 15.36 -7.71
C ILE A 10 -6.28 14.63 -6.63
N LEU A 11 -5.11 15.18 -6.27
CA LEU A 11 -4.20 14.58 -5.30
C LEU A 11 -4.62 14.74 -3.82
N THR A 12 -5.61 15.59 -3.50
CA THR A 12 -6.04 15.86 -2.12
C THR A 12 -7.26 15.05 -1.67
N VAL A 13 -7.49 13.87 -2.27
CA VAL A 13 -8.33 12.84 -1.62
C VAL A 13 -7.58 12.41 -0.36
N ARG A 14 -8.05 12.87 0.82
CA ARG A 14 -7.47 12.56 2.13
C ARG A 14 -7.15 11.06 2.19
N TYR A 15 -5.88 10.71 2.41
CA TYR A 15 -5.49 9.32 2.63
C TYR A 15 -6.28 8.80 3.85
N ALA A 16 -7.24 7.90 3.61
CA ALA A 16 -8.02 7.25 4.66
C ALA A 16 -7.24 6.15 5.39
N VAL A 17 -5.96 5.97 5.05
CA VAL A 17 -5.08 4.91 5.55
C VAL A 17 -3.97 5.51 6.39
N ASP A 18 -3.90 5.11 7.66
CA ASP A 18 -2.81 5.45 8.58
C ASP A 18 -1.64 4.47 8.38
N PHE A 19 -0.51 4.97 7.92
CA PHE A 19 0.66 4.15 7.61
C PHE A 19 1.44 3.68 8.84
N ASN A 20 1.26 4.31 10.00
CA ASN A 20 1.84 3.82 11.24
C ASN A 20 1.15 2.52 11.66
N ILE A 21 -0.19 2.50 11.60
CA ILE A 21 -0.99 1.30 11.85
C ILE A 21 -0.64 0.17 10.85
N VAL A 22 -0.41 0.52 9.58
CA VAL A 22 0.04 -0.47 8.57
C VAL A 22 1.43 -1.02 8.93
N GLY A 23 2.35 -0.18 9.40
CA GLY A 23 3.69 -0.61 9.82
C GLY A 23 3.68 -1.54 11.03
N ASP A 24 2.86 -1.23 12.04
CA ASP A 24 2.70 -2.07 13.23
C ASP A 24 2.13 -3.44 12.84
N ASN A 25 1.07 -3.47 12.03
CA ASN A 25 0.48 -4.72 11.53
C ASN A 25 1.48 -5.56 10.70
N ILE A 26 2.34 -4.92 9.90
CA ILE A 26 3.37 -5.63 9.13
C ILE A 26 4.37 -6.31 10.07
N SER A 27 4.76 -5.61 11.14
CA SER A 27 5.70 -6.15 12.14
C SER A 27 5.11 -7.36 12.86
N ASP A 28 3.83 -7.29 13.26
CA ASP A 28 3.11 -8.40 13.88
C ASP A 28 3.00 -9.62 12.93
N ILE A 29 2.72 -9.38 11.65
CA ILE A 29 2.68 -10.44 10.64
C ILE A 29 4.05 -11.09 10.47
N ALA A 30 5.11 -10.29 10.45
CA ALA A 30 6.48 -10.81 10.34
C ALA A 30 6.82 -11.68 11.56
N GLU A 31 6.48 -11.22 12.76
CA GLU A 31 6.72 -11.96 14.01
C GLU A 31 5.99 -13.29 14.02
N PHE A 32 4.68 -13.26 13.76
CA PHE A 32 3.87 -14.47 13.68
C PHE A 32 4.40 -15.45 12.62
N THR A 33 4.89 -14.95 11.49
CA THR A 33 5.44 -15.79 10.41
C THR A 33 6.71 -16.52 10.87
N VAL A 34 7.60 -15.84 11.58
CA VAL A 34 8.81 -16.44 12.16
C VAL A 34 8.43 -17.47 13.23
N GLU A 35 7.54 -17.12 14.15
CA GLU A 35 7.10 -18.03 15.22
C GLU A 35 6.45 -19.30 14.66
N LYS A 36 5.60 -19.14 13.63
CA LYS A 36 4.99 -20.26 12.93
C LYS A 36 6.04 -21.16 12.28
N TYR A 37 7.11 -20.60 11.72
CA TYR A 37 8.20 -21.38 11.15
C TYR A 37 8.92 -22.19 12.23
N GLU A 38 9.30 -21.55 13.34
CA GLU A 38 9.96 -22.20 14.47
C GLU A 38 9.11 -23.34 15.04
N PHE A 39 7.83 -23.07 15.29
CA PHE A 39 6.88 -24.07 15.77
C PHE A 39 6.72 -25.26 14.79
N LYS A 40 6.57 -24.98 13.50
CA LYS A 40 6.37 -26.03 12.48
C LYS A 40 7.58 -26.94 12.32
N ASN A 41 8.79 -26.40 12.49
CA ASN A 41 10.04 -27.13 12.27
C ASN A 41 10.68 -27.63 13.58
N ASP A 42 10.00 -27.46 14.71
CA ASP A 42 10.51 -27.81 16.05
C ASP A 42 11.95 -27.29 16.27
N THR A 43 12.16 -26.01 15.93
CA THR A 43 13.47 -25.38 15.94
C THR A 43 13.36 -23.94 16.44
N ALA A 44 14.42 -23.44 17.07
CA ALA A 44 14.53 -22.03 17.44
C ALA A 44 15.60 -21.39 16.55
N LEU A 45 15.25 -20.28 15.90
CA LEU A 45 16.25 -19.52 15.16
C LEU A 45 17.20 -18.84 16.13
N SER A 46 18.47 -18.66 15.72
CA SER A 46 19.35 -17.78 16.47
C SER A 46 18.81 -16.34 16.40
N PRO A 47 19.12 -15.48 17.40
CA PRO A 47 18.67 -14.08 17.38
C PRO A 47 19.00 -13.35 16.08
N GLU A 48 20.19 -13.58 15.53
CA GLU A 48 20.62 -12.99 14.25
C GLU A 48 19.78 -13.47 13.07
N HIS A 49 19.45 -14.77 12.98
CA HIS A 49 18.60 -15.29 11.92
C HIS A 49 17.15 -14.82 12.05
N ARG A 50 16.66 -14.72 13.30
CA ARG A 50 15.33 -14.18 13.58
C ARG A 50 15.23 -12.73 13.13
N GLU A 51 16.19 -11.88 13.49
CA GLU A 51 16.23 -10.47 13.07
C GLU A 51 16.30 -10.32 11.54
N LYS A 52 17.18 -11.11 10.89
CA LYS A 52 17.27 -11.12 9.42
C LYS A 52 15.96 -11.55 8.75
N ALA A 53 15.30 -12.57 9.28
CA ALA A 53 14.02 -13.05 8.77
C ALA A 53 12.92 -12.00 8.94
N MET A 54 12.80 -11.42 10.14
CA MET A 54 11.86 -10.34 10.44
C MET A 54 12.02 -9.19 9.46
N LYS A 55 13.24 -8.69 9.28
CA LYS A 55 13.52 -7.60 8.35
C LYS A 55 13.14 -7.96 6.91
N ALA A 56 13.54 -9.13 6.43
CA ALA A 56 13.25 -9.55 5.07
C ALA A 56 11.74 -9.68 4.80
N ILE A 57 10.98 -10.21 5.76
CA ILE A 57 9.52 -10.33 5.65
C ILE A 57 8.89 -8.93 5.63
N THR A 58 9.26 -8.07 6.57
CA THR A 58 8.78 -6.68 6.64
C THR A 58 9.05 -5.91 5.35
N ASP A 59 10.26 -6.02 4.79
CA ASP A 59 10.65 -5.35 3.54
C ASP A 59 9.77 -5.82 2.36
N VAL A 60 9.50 -7.13 2.26
CA VAL A 60 8.64 -7.69 1.20
C VAL A 60 7.19 -7.22 1.35
N LEU A 61 6.66 -7.20 2.57
CA LEU A 61 5.29 -6.75 2.83
C LEU A 61 5.13 -5.26 2.52
N TRP A 62 6.12 -4.43 2.87
CA TRP A 62 6.12 -3.00 2.49
C TRP A 62 6.15 -2.79 0.98
N GLN A 63 6.94 -3.59 0.24
CA GLN A 63 6.94 -3.51 -1.22
C GLN A 63 5.55 -3.80 -1.80
N GLN A 64 4.80 -4.76 -1.25
CA GLN A 64 3.43 -5.03 -1.68
C GLN A 64 2.49 -3.86 -1.37
N VAL A 65 2.60 -3.25 -0.19
CA VAL A 65 1.83 -2.04 0.15
C VAL A 65 2.10 -0.90 -0.83
N GLU A 66 3.35 -0.66 -1.19
CA GLU A 66 3.69 0.38 -2.17
C GLU A 66 3.13 0.10 -3.57
N GLN A 67 3.14 -1.17 -4.00
CA GLN A 67 2.50 -1.56 -5.26
C GLN A 67 0.99 -1.31 -5.23
N LEU A 68 0.32 -1.66 -4.13
CA LEU A 68 -1.11 -1.42 -3.95
C LEU A 68 -1.43 0.09 -3.95
N LYS A 69 -0.59 0.93 -3.32
CA LYS A 69 -0.74 2.39 -3.37
C LYS A 69 -0.64 2.93 -4.79
N GLN A 70 0.29 2.41 -5.59
CA GLN A 70 0.42 2.80 -7.00
C GLN A 70 -0.79 2.36 -7.81
N GLN A 71 -1.26 1.13 -7.62
CA GLN A 71 -2.45 0.63 -8.30
C GLN A 71 -3.68 1.46 -7.93
N HIS A 72 -3.87 1.75 -6.65
CA HIS A 72 -4.98 2.57 -6.15
C HIS A 72 -4.98 3.96 -6.80
N ARG A 73 -3.82 4.63 -6.88
CA ARG A 73 -3.69 5.92 -7.57
C ARG A 73 -4.10 5.84 -9.04
N ARG A 74 -3.71 4.78 -9.76
CA ARG A 74 -4.10 4.57 -11.16
C ARG A 74 -5.59 4.32 -11.33
N VAL A 75 -6.21 3.57 -10.41
CA VAL A 75 -7.65 3.31 -10.43
C VAL A 75 -8.42 4.61 -10.19
N LEU A 76 -8.02 5.40 -9.18
CA LEU A 76 -8.65 6.68 -8.90
C LEU A 76 -8.55 7.64 -10.10
N ALA A 77 -7.38 7.75 -10.73
CA ALA A 77 -7.21 8.58 -11.92
C ALA A 77 -8.21 8.19 -13.01
N ARG A 78 -8.30 6.89 -13.35
CA ARG A 78 -9.27 6.39 -14.33
C ARG A 78 -10.73 6.66 -13.95
N MET A 79 -11.06 6.63 -12.66
CA MET A 79 -12.41 6.94 -12.21
C MET A 79 -12.74 8.42 -12.41
N PHE A 80 -11.79 9.32 -12.15
CA PHE A 80 -11.96 10.75 -12.43
C PHE A 80 -12.08 11.01 -13.92
N ASP A 81 -11.20 10.42 -14.75
CA ASP A 81 -11.26 10.57 -16.20
C ASP A 81 -12.61 10.11 -16.76
N ALA A 82 -13.11 8.96 -16.28
CA ALA A 82 -14.41 8.43 -16.69
C ALA A 82 -15.56 9.35 -16.25
N ALA A 83 -15.52 9.87 -15.02
CA ALA A 83 -16.54 10.78 -14.51
C ALA A 83 -16.56 12.12 -15.29
N GLU A 84 -15.39 12.65 -15.63
CA GLU A 84 -15.25 13.86 -16.45
C GLU A 84 -15.79 13.63 -17.86
N THR A 85 -15.37 12.55 -18.52
CA THR A 85 -15.86 12.17 -19.86
C THR A 85 -17.39 12.07 -19.88
N THR A 86 -17.98 11.38 -18.89
CA THR A 86 -19.44 11.25 -18.79
C THR A 86 -20.12 12.60 -18.57
N LEU A 87 -19.53 13.52 -17.79
CA LEU A 87 -20.09 14.84 -17.58
C LEU A 87 -20.06 15.68 -18.87
N GLU A 88 -18.94 15.63 -19.60
CA GLU A 88 -18.79 16.31 -20.89
C GLU A 88 -19.81 15.83 -21.91
N GLU A 89 -20.08 14.52 -21.97
CA GLU A 89 -21.12 13.94 -22.82
C GLU A 89 -22.53 14.46 -22.47
N VAL A 90 -22.83 14.66 -21.19
CA VAL A 90 -24.16 15.13 -20.73
C VAL A 90 -24.34 16.64 -20.92
N VAL A 91 -23.29 17.44 -20.78
CA VAL A 91 -23.35 18.92 -20.83
C VAL A 91 -23.04 19.47 -22.23
N GLY A 92 -22.33 18.70 -23.06
CA GLY A 92 -21.96 19.06 -24.43
C GLY A 92 -23.04 18.81 -25.48
N GLU A 93 -24.18 18.23 -25.10
CA GLU A 93 -25.44 18.19 -25.86
C GLU A 93 -26.37 19.37 -25.47
#